data_AF-A0A7V5GZV9-F1
#
_entry.id   AF-A0A7V5GZV9-F1
#
_cell.length_a   1.000
_cell.length_b   1.000
_cell.length_c   1.000
_cell.angle_alpha   90.00
_cell.angle_beta   90.00
_cell.angle_gamma   90.00
#
_symmetry.space_group_name_H-M   'P 1'
#
loop_
_entity.id
_entity.type
_entity.pdbx_description
1 polymer ?
#
loop_
_entity_poly.entity_id
_entity_poly.type
_entity_poly.pdbx_seq_one_letter_code
_entity_poly.pdbx_strand_id
1 'polypeptide(L)'
;MEISKDTLEVLAFLDYTSSGTLRKRSDLGVILEVLATNNLPELANEIIFYGSALWGSYRIAKNNPDFDTSNLKKEIENLFDKMTQYIYQIVELLPEPELCDRFTRVYLQPTIGSRSNIIDLCYDLNELKKVQLKLKK
;
A
#
# COMPACT_ATOMS: atom_id res chain seq x y z
N MET A 1 13.55 -6.21 -12.18
CA MET A 1 12.78 -5.19 -12.94
C MET A 1 13.45 -3.85 -12.71
N GLU A 2 13.66 -3.05 -13.75
CA GLU A 2 14.21 -1.68 -13.61
C GLU A 2 13.07 -0.70 -13.32
N ILE A 3 13.25 0.20 -12.34
CA ILE A 3 12.26 1.22 -12.00
C ILE A 3 12.50 2.44 -12.89
N SER A 4 11.47 2.89 -13.59
CA SER A 4 11.56 4.03 -14.50
C SER A 4 11.89 5.34 -13.77
N LYS A 5 12.42 6.31 -14.50
CA LYS A 5 12.69 7.65 -13.97
C LYS A 5 11.43 8.29 -13.41
N ASP A 6 10.29 8.15 -14.08
CA ASP A 6 9.02 8.74 -13.64
C ASP A 6 8.58 8.17 -12.29
N THR A 7 8.67 6.84 -12.11
CA THR A 7 8.40 6.22 -10.81
C THR A 7 9.39 6.70 -9.74
N LEU A 8 10.68 6.83 -10.06
CA LEU A 8 11.68 7.35 -9.12
C LEU A 8 11.40 8.80 -8.70
N GLU A 9 10.97 9.66 -9.61
CA GLU A 9 10.57 11.04 -9.32
C GLU A 9 9.33 11.09 -8.42
N VAL A 10 8.35 10.23 -8.65
CA VAL A 10 7.18 10.08 -7.75
C VAL A 10 7.64 9.69 -6.34
N LEU A 11 8.53 8.69 -6.22
CA LEU A 11 9.06 8.29 -4.91
C LEU A 11 9.86 9.41 -4.24
N ALA A 12 10.69 10.14 -4.99
CA ALA A 12 11.45 11.27 -4.46
C ALA A 12 10.54 12.41 -3.97
N PHE A 13 9.45 12.68 -4.70
CA PHE A 13 8.45 13.64 -4.27
C PHE A 13 7.69 13.18 -3.01
N LEU A 14 7.40 11.88 -2.91
CA LEU A 14 6.81 11.30 -1.69
C LEU A 14 7.77 11.35 -0.51
N ASP A 15 9.06 11.08 -0.71
CA ASP A 15 10.08 11.28 0.33
C ASP A 15 10.10 12.73 0.81
N TYR A 16 10.10 13.69 -0.11
CA TYR A 16 10.09 15.12 0.23
C TYR A 16 8.83 15.50 1.05
N THR A 17 7.65 15.08 0.59
CA THR A 17 6.38 15.44 1.25
C THR A 17 6.13 14.70 2.57
N SER A 18 6.70 13.50 2.73
CA SER A 18 6.64 12.72 3.98
C SER A 18 7.81 13.00 4.93
N SER A 19 8.78 13.83 4.54
CA SER A 19 10.05 14.01 5.28
C SER A 19 10.86 12.72 5.45
N GLY A 20 10.86 11.87 4.42
CA GLY A 20 11.66 10.64 4.36
C GLY A 20 11.14 9.51 5.24
N THR A 21 9.86 9.49 5.60
CA THR A 21 9.29 8.51 6.54
C THR A 21 8.65 7.30 5.88
N LEU A 22 8.76 7.16 4.56
CA LEU A 22 8.24 6.00 3.82
C LEU A 22 8.88 4.71 4.35
N ARG A 23 8.05 3.71 4.63
CA ARG A 23 8.43 2.46 5.32
C ARG A 23 8.69 1.30 4.36
N LYS A 24 7.97 1.29 3.24
CA LYS A 24 8.00 0.29 2.16
C LYS A 24 8.29 0.96 0.82
N ARG A 25 9.04 2.06 0.82
CA ARG A 25 9.41 2.86 -0.36
C ARG A 25 9.79 2.03 -1.58
N SER A 26 10.67 1.03 -1.42
CA SER A 26 11.10 0.17 -2.53
C SER A 26 9.96 -0.67 -3.10
N ASP A 27 9.09 -1.20 -2.23
CA ASP A 27 7.95 -2.02 -2.65
C ASP A 27 6.85 -1.16 -3.26
N LEU A 28 6.63 0.05 -2.73
CA LEU A 28 5.77 1.04 -3.36
C LEU A 28 6.25 1.35 -4.78
N GLY A 29 7.56 1.53 -4.97
CA GLY A 29 8.16 1.73 -6.29
C GLY A 29 7.85 0.60 -7.26
N VAL A 30 8.04 -0.65 -6.82
CA VAL A 30 7.71 -1.83 -7.62
C VAL A 30 6.22 -1.86 -7.99
N ILE A 31 5.33 -1.61 -7.02
CA ILE A 31 3.88 -1.59 -7.24
C ILE A 31 3.51 -0.52 -8.28
N LEU A 32 4.03 0.70 -8.14
CA LEU A 32 3.77 1.79 -9.07
C LEU A 32 4.29 1.48 -10.48
N GLU A 33 5.50 0.94 -10.59
CA GLU A 33 6.11 0.59 -11.88
C GLU A 33 5.30 -0.50 -12.61
N VAL A 34 4.87 -1.55 -11.89
CA VAL A 34 4.05 -2.62 -12.45
C VAL A 34 2.70 -2.09 -12.94
N LEU A 35 2.04 -1.26 -12.14
CA LEU A 35 0.76 -0.66 -12.51
C LEU A 35 0.88 0.26 -13.73
N ALA A 36 1.94 1.06 -13.80
CA ALA A 36 2.21 1.94 -14.92
C ALA A 36 2.53 1.14 -16.19
N THR A 37 3.41 0.15 -16.10
CA THR A 37 3.83 -0.70 -17.23
C THR A 37 2.63 -1.44 -17.85
N ASN A 38 1.69 -1.88 -17.02
CA ASN A 38 0.49 -2.60 -17.48
C ASN A 38 -0.69 -1.66 -17.81
N ASN A 39 -0.52 -0.34 -17.72
CA ASN A 39 -1.57 0.66 -17.93
C ASN A 39 -2.85 0.37 -17.10
N LEU A 40 -2.69 0.20 -15.78
CA LEU A 40 -3.77 -0.13 -14.83
C LEU A 40 -4.08 1.02 -13.85
N PRO A 41 -4.51 2.20 -14.33
CA PRO A 41 -4.78 3.34 -13.46
C PRO A 41 -5.98 3.12 -12.52
N GLU A 42 -6.95 2.30 -12.89
CA GLU A 42 -8.09 1.94 -12.02
C GLU A 42 -7.59 1.17 -10.81
N LEU A 43 -6.81 0.10 -11.02
CA LEU A 43 -6.23 -0.70 -9.94
C LEU A 43 -5.31 0.15 -9.04
N ALA A 44 -4.55 1.07 -9.63
CA ALA A 44 -3.74 2.01 -8.87
C ALA A 44 -4.60 2.86 -7.92
N ASN A 45 -5.70 3.43 -8.42
CA ASN A 45 -6.60 4.24 -7.61
C ASN A 45 -7.27 3.43 -6.49
N GLU A 46 -7.69 2.19 -6.78
CA GLU A 46 -8.28 1.29 -5.79
C GLU A 46 -7.27 0.97 -4.67
N ILE A 47 -6.04 0.56 -5.00
CA ILE A 47 -5.00 0.24 -4.01
C ILE A 47 -4.67 1.46 -3.14
N ILE A 48 -4.54 2.64 -3.75
CA ILE A 48 -4.26 3.88 -3.00
C ILE A 48 -5.44 4.23 -2.08
N PHE A 49 -6.69 4.05 -2.55
CA PHE A 49 -7.88 4.30 -1.74
C PHE A 49 -8.00 3.33 -0.56
N TYR A 50 -7.98 2.01 -0.82
CA TYR A 50 -8.12 1.00 0.23
C TYR A 50 -6.93 0.99 1.18
N GLY A 51 -5.70 1.25 0.68
CA GLY A 51 -4.52 1.40 1.54
C GLY A 51 -4.65 2.59 2.49
N SER A 52 -5.11 3.74 1.99
CA SER A 52 -5.38 4.91 2.83
C SER A 52 -6.50 4.66 3.85
N ALA A 53 -7.59 4.00 3.43
CA ALA A 53 -8.69 3.63 4.31
C ALA A 53 -8.24 2.67 5.42
N LEU A 54 -7.47 1.62 5.08
CA LEU A 54 -6.94 0.67 6.06
C LEU A 54 -6.02 1.36 7.06
N TRP A 55 -5.08 2.18 6.59
CA TRP A 55 -4.19 2.93 7.49
C TRP A 55 -4.96 3.85 8.44
N GLY A 56 -5.95 4.59 7.92
CA GLY A 56 -6.80 5.49 8.69
C GLY A 56 -7.56 4.74 9.80
N SER A 57 -8.28 3.68 9.41
CA SER A 57 -9.05 2.85 10.34
C SER A 57 -8.17 2.17 11.38
N TYR A 58 -7.04 1.59 10.97
CA TYR A 58 -6.07 0.97 11.86
C TYR A 58 -5.52 1.96 12.90
N ARG A 59 -5.14 3.18 12.46
CA ARG A 59 -4.64 4.22 13.36
C ARG A 59 -5.70 4.67 14.35
N ILE A 60 -6.95 4.82 13.93
CA ILE A 60 -8.06 5.18 14.83
C ILE A 60 -8.24 4.10 15.90
N ALA A 61 -8.31 2.82 15.51
CA ALA A 61 -8.46 1.72 16.45
C ALA A 61 -7.28 1.62 17.42
N LYS A 62 -6.04 1.81 16.93
CA LYS A 62 -4.82 1.78 17.75
C LYS A 62 -4.77 2.90 18.79
N ASN A 63 -5.27 4.09 18.46
CA ASN A 63 -5.21 5.26 19.33
C ASN A 63 -6.42 5.39 20.28
N ASN A 64 -7.45 4.57 20.11
CA ASN A 64 -8.70 4.63 20.88
C ASN A 64 -9.06 3.24 21.44
N PRO A 65 -8.22 2.64 22.31
CA PRO A 65 -8.42 1.28 22.78
C PRO A 65 -9.67 1.11 23.66
N ASP A 66 -10.11 2.19 24.32
CA ASP A 66 -11.21 2.16 25.30
C ASP A 66 -12.60 2.40 24.69
N PHE A 67 -12.68 2.66 23.37
CA PHE A 67 -13.95 2.81 22.67
C PHE A 67 -14.45 1.46 22.15
N ASP A 68 -15.76 1.27 22.11
CA ASP A 68 -16.35 0.15 21.38
C ASP A 68 -16.05 0.28 19.88
N THR A 69 -15.00 -0.41 19.48
CA THR A 69 -14.48 -0.46 18.12
C THR A 69 -14.88 -1.75 17.42
N SER A 70 -15.88 -2.49 17.92
CA SER A 70 -16.28 -3.79 17.35
C SER A 70 -16.60 -3.73 15.85
N ASN A 71 -17.38 -2.73 15.42
CA ASN A 71 -17.67 -2.50 14.00
C ASN A 71 -16.43 -2.04 13.22
N LEU A 72 -15.59 -1.18 13.82
CA LEU A 72 -14.35 -0.73 13.20
C LEU A 72 -13.35 -1.87 13.00
N LYS A 73 -13.26 -2.81 13.96
CA LYS A 73 -12.41 -4.02 13.86
C LYS A 73 -12.87 -4.91 12.71
N LYS A 74 -14.18 -5.14 12.56
CA LYS A 74 -14.73 -5.87 11.41
C LYS A 74 -14.37 -5.19 10.08
N GLU A 75 -14.50 -3.87 10.03
CA GLU A 75 -14.14 -3.11 8.84
C GLU A 75 -12.64 -3.17 8.54
N ILE A 76 -11.79 -3.11 9.56
CA ILE A 76 -10.33 -3.31 9.41
C ILE A 76 -10.04 -4.69 8.81
N GLU A 77 -10.69 -5.75 9.27
CA GLU A 77 -10.53 -7.09 8.67
C GLU A 77 -10.97 -7.12 7.21
N ASN A 78 -12.13 -6.53 6.87
CA ASN A 78 -12.59 -6.43 5.48
C ASN A 78 -11.57 -5.68 4.60
N LEU A 79 -11.00 -4.59 5.11
CA LEU A 79 -9.98 -3.80 4.43
C LEU A 79 -8.67 -4.57 4.27
N PHE A 80 -8.28 -5.38 5.26
CA PHE A 80 -7.15 -6.30 5.14
C PHE A 80 -7.37 -7.34 4.04
N ASP A 81 -8.55 -7.95 3.98
CA ASP A 81 -8.89 -8.93 2.95
C ASP A 81 -8.83 -8.28 1.56
N LYS A 82 -9.36 -7.06 1.41
CA LYS A 82 -9.28 -6.29 0.17
C LYS A 82 -7.85 -5.97 -0.23
N MET A 83 -7.04 -5.46 0.69
CA MET A 83 -5.64 -5.17 0.42
C MET A 83 -4.86 -6.44 0.05
N THR A 84 -5.15 -7.57 0.69
CA THR A 84 -4.55 -8.86 0.36
C THR A 84 -4.92 -9.29 -1.06
N GLN A 85 -6.18 -9.14 -1.46
CA GLN A 85 -6.65 -9.42 -2.83
C GLN A 85 -5.92 -8.56 -3.87
N TYR A 86 -5.72 -7.27 -3.59
CA TYR A 86 -5.00 -6.39 -4.51
C TYR A 86 -3.51 -6.70 -4.56
N ILE A 87 -2.86 -7.01 -3.43
CA ILE A 87 -1.46 -7.43 -3.44
C ILE A 87 -1.29 -8.72 -4.23
N TYR A 88 -2.23 -9.67 -4.12
CA TYR A 88 -2.23 -10.87 -4.94
C TYR A 88 -2.30 -10.55 -6.44
N GLN A 89 -3.19 -9.64 -6.86
CA GLN A 89 -3.23 -9.17 -8.26
C GLN A 89 -1.92 -8.52 -8.70
N ILE A 90 -1.27 -7.72 -7.85
CA ILE A 90 0.05 -7.17 -8.16
C ILE A 90 1.07 -8.28 -8.35
N VAL A 91 1.06 -9.30 -7.48
CA VAL A 91 1.99 -10.44 -7.58
C VAL A 91 1.83 -11.19 -8.91
N GLU A 92 0.61 -11.36 -9.41
CA GLU A 92 0.35 -11.99 -10.71
C GLU A 92 0.86 -11.17 -11.90
N LEU A 93 1.06 -9.86 -11.72
CA LEU A 93 1.59 -8.95 -12.75
C LEU A 93 3.11 -8.77 -12.68
N LEU A 94 3.78 -9.31 -11.66
CA LEU A 94 5.23 -9.18 -11.53
C LEU A 94 5.94 -10.03 -12.60
N PRO A 95 6.94 -9.47 -13.31
CA PRO A 95 7.57 -10.14 -14.44
C PRO A 95 8.58 -11.23 -14.01
N GLU A 96 9.11 -11.16 -12.79
CA GLU A 96 10.22 -11.97 -12.31
C GLU A 96 9.76 -12.91 -11.19
N PRO A 97 9.92 -14.25 -11.34
CA PRO A 97 9.50 -15.22 -10.32
C PRO A 97 10.09 -14.95 -8.93
N GLU A 98 11.35 -14.53 -8.86
CA GLU A 98 12.01 -14.18 -7.58
C GLU A 98 11.32 -13.01 -6.86
N LEU A 99 10.81 -12.05 -7.63
CA LEU A 99 10.08 -10.91 -7.11
C LEU A 99 8.68 -11.34 -6.63
N CYS A 100 8.01 -12.22 -7.37
CA CYS A 100 6.75 -12.85 -6.96
C CYS A 100 6.89 -13.58 -5.63
N ASP A 101 7.92 -14.42 -5.50
CA ASP A 101 8.20 -15.19 -4.29
C ASP A 101 8.49 -14.29 -3.10
N ARG A 102 9.26 -13.21 -3.32
CA ARG A 102 9.54 -12.22 -2.27
C ARG A 102 8.27 -11.53 -1.80
N PHE A 103 7.45 -10.99 -2.70
CA PHE A 103 6.19 -10.33 -2.32
C PHE A 103 5.23 -11.30 -1.62
N THR A 104 5.11 -12.53 -2.12
CA THR A 104 4.29 -13.58 -1.51
C THR A 104 4.75 -13.90 -0.08
N ARG A 105 6.06 -13.97 0.15
CA ARG A 105 6.63 -14.19 1.49
C ARG A 105 6.45 -12.99 2.42
N VAL A 106 6.57 -11.77 1.90
CA VAL A 106 6.51 -10.54 2.70
C VAL A 106 5.08 -10.15 3.07
N TYR A 107 4.11 -10.35 2.17
CA TYR A 107 2.76 -9.80 2.31
C TYR A 107 1.66 -10.87 2.40
N LEU A 108 1.83 -12.05 1.80
CA LEU A 108 0.74 -13.01 1.61
C LEU A 108 0.80 -14.23 2.55
N GLN A 109 1.78 -14.30 3.46
CA GLN A 109 1.80 -15.36 4.49
C GLN A 109 0.77 -15.07 5.60
N PRO A 110 0.13 -16.09 6.19
CA PRO A 110 -0.83 -15.92 7.28
C PRO A 110 -0.12 -15.65 8.62
N THR A 111 0.70 -14.59 8.67
CA THR A 111 1.51 -14.23 9.85
C THR A 111 1.25 -12.79 10.28
N ILE A 112 1.47 -12.50 11.56
CA ILE A 112 1.43 -11.14 12.12
C ILE A 112 2.45 -10.22 11.42
N GLY A 113 3.59 -10.79 11.00
CA GLY A 113 4.62 -10.08 10.24
C GLY A 113 4.09 -9.57 8.90
N SER A 114 3.42 -10.43 8.12
CA SER A 114 2.80 -10.04 6.86
C SER A 114 1.74 -8.95 7.04
N ARG A 115 0.88 -9.09 8.05
CA ARG A 115 -0.14 -8.08 8.35
C ARG A 115 0.50 -6.74 8.73
N SER A 116 1.58 -6.75 9.50
CA SER A 116 2.37 -5.54 9.80
C SER A 116 2.97 -4.92 8.54
N ASN A 117 3.51 -5.73 7.64
CA ASN A 117 4.04 -5.26 6.35
C ASN A 117 2.95 -4.60 5.49
N ILE A 118 1.74 -5.18 5.44
CA ILE A 118 0.59 -4.57 4.75
C ILE A 118 0.27 -3.21 5.36
N ILE A 119 0.24 -3.07 6.69
CA ILE A 119 0.00 -1.79 7.36
C ILE A 119 1.06 -0.74 7.01
N ASP A 120 2.34 -1.14 6.97
CA ASP A 120 3.42 -0.24 6.58
C ASP A 120 3.34 0.19 5.11
N LEU A 121 2.95 -0.71 4.21
CA LEU A 121 2.66 -0.36 2.82
C LEU A 121 1.45 0.58 2.72
N CYS A 122 0.40 0.35 3.50
CA CYS A 122 -0.79 1.20 3.56
C CYS A 122 -0.47 2.61 4.09
N TYR A 123 0.49 2.72 5.01
CA TYR A 123 1.01 4.02 5.43
C TYR A 123 1.63 4.80 4.26
N ASP A 124 2.46 4.15 3.45
CA ASP A 124 3.09 4.78 2.28
C ASP A 124 2.04 5.15 1.20
N LEU A 125 1.08 4.26 0.93
CA LEU A 125 -0.06 4.52 0.03
C LEU A 125 -0.90 5.71 0.53
N ASN A 126 -1.05 5.87 1.83
CA ASN A 126 -1.73 7.00 2.42
C ASN A 126 -0.98 8.32 2.20
N GLU A 127 0.36 8.34 2.23
CA GLU A 127 1.12 9.53 1.86
C GLU A 127 0.90 9.91 0.40
N LEU A 128 0.86 8.92 -0.50
CA LEU A 128 0.49 9.15 -1.90
C LEU A 128 -0.95 9.67 -2.06
N LYS A 129 -1.91 9.14 -1.29
CA LYS A 129 -3.29 9.64 -1.30
C LYS A 129 -3.37 11.12 -0.90
N LYS A 130 -2.63 11.53 0.13
CA LYS A 130 -2.59 12.94 0.56
C LYS A 130 -2.09 13.85 -0.55
N VAL A 131 -1.06 13.43 -1.28
CA VAL A 131 -0.56 14.16 -2.46
C VAL A 131 -1.65 14.29 -3.52
N GLN A 132 -2.32 13.19 -3.89
CA GLN A 132 -3.42 13.23 -4.87
C GLN A 132 -4.52 14.22 -4.46
N LEU A 133 -4.90 14.24 -3.18
CA LEU A 133 -5.93 15.15 -2.67
C LEU A 133 -5.48 16.62 -2.65
N LYS A 134 -4.19 16.87 -2.39
CA LYS A 134 -3.63 18.22 -2.39
C LYS A 134 -3.54 18.81 -3.80
N LEU A 135 -3.22 17.99 -4.80
CA LEU A 135 -3.05 18.40 -6.20
C LEU A 135 -4.35 18.48 -7.00
N LYS A 136 -5.45 17.92 -6.49
CA LYS A 136 -6.79 18.07 -7.09
C LYS A 136 -7.44 19.45 -6.83
N LYS A 137 -6.77 20.32 -6.07
CA LYS A 137 -7.19 21.71 -5.81
C LYS A 137 -6.50 22.65 -6.77
#